data_AF-A0A1M5K9Y6-F1
#
_entry.id   AF-A0A1M5K9Y6-F1
#
_cell.length_a   1.000
_cell.length_b   1.000
_cell.length_c   1.000
_cell.angle_alpha   90.00
_cell.angle_beta   90.00
_cell.angle_gamma   90.00
#
_symmetry.space_group_name_H-M   'P 1'
#
loop_
_entity.id
_entity.type
_entity.pdbx_description
1 polymer ?
#
loop_
_entity_poly.entity_id
_entity_poly.type
_entity_poly.pdbx_seq_one_letter_code
_entity_poly.pdbx_strand_id
1 'polypeptide(L)'
;MTGIEVIEKPGLDGKRRALVLAEDRLGHYPEFRQFFMRRFSLETDGLSKPGYVRAPSGMIYALVFVGRSGEPFPDGIEIYALADALEPLSEEDVDTDLWALLRWMVDGIGGEWRVEDLDATGRLYQLPFLS
;
A
#
# COMPACT_ATOMS: atom_id res chain seq x y z
N MET A 1 -9.38 8.22 10.53
CA MET A 1 -8.25 8.68 9.70
C MET A 1 -7.17 7.62 9.78
N THR A 2 -6.69 7.13 8.64
CA THR A 2 -5.77 5.99 8.57
C THR A 2 -4.30 6.37 8.78
N GLY A 3 -3.99 7.68 8.80
CA GLY A 3 -2.62 8.18 8.98
C GLY A 3 -1.70 7.96 7.78
N ILE A 4 -2.22 7.41 6.67
CA ILE A 4 -1.48 7.26 5.42
C ILE A 4 -1.44 8.59 4.67
N GLU A 5 -0.22 9.06 4.39
CA GLU A 5 0.04 10.25 3.61
C GLU A 5 0.70 9.87 2.29
N VAL A 6 0.14 10.27 1.14
CA VAL A 6 0.83 10.15 -0.15
C VAL A 6 1.87 11.25 -0.23
N ILE A 7 3.12 10.88 -0.50
CA ILE A 7 4.26 11.80 -0.50
C ILE A 7 4.95 11.81 -1.86
N GLU A 8 5.67 12.90 -2.14
CA GLU A 8 6.61 12.95 -3.25
C GLU A 8 7.77 11.99 -3.04
N LYS A 9 8.49 11.69 -4.12
CA LYS A 9 9.64 10.78 -4.09
C LYS A 9 10.65 11.23 -3.01
N PRO A 10 10.92 10.41 -1.98
CA PRO A 10 11.89 10.76 -0.95
C PRO A 10 13.32 10.62 -1.48
N GLY A 11 14.28 11.18 -0.73
CA GLY A 11 15.69 10.84 -0.90
C GLY A 11 15.89 9.34 -0.66
N LEU A 12 16.55 8.66 -1.61
CA LEU A 12 16.77 7.20 -1.55
C LEU A 12 18.19 6.83 -1.15
N ASP A 13 19.08 7.81 -1.00
CA ASP A 13 20.46 7.57 -0.60
C ASP A 13 20.52 6.92 0.78
N GLY A 14 21.24 5.81 0.88
CA GLY A 14 21.32 5.02 2.11
C GLY A 14 20.07 4.22 2.46
N LYS A 15 19.00 4.24 1.63
CA LYS A 15 17.81 3.41 1.87
C LYS A 15 17.93 2.03 1.23
N ARG A 16 17.43 1.01 1.93
CA ARG A 16 17.22 -0.34 1.42
C ARG A 16 15.74 -0.57 1.18
N ARG A 17 15.41 -1.27 0.10
CA ARG A 17 14.05 -1.75 -0.16
C ARG A 17 13.88 -3.17 0.38
N ALA A 18 12.83 -3.39 1.15
CA ALA A 18 12.42 -4.71 1.61
C ALA A 18 10.97 -4.94 1.18
N LEU A 19 10.74 -6.00 0.41
CA LEU A 19 9.40 -6.39 -0.02
C LEU A 19 8.61 -6.86 1.20
N VAL A 20 7.44 -6.27 1.43
CA VAL A 20 6.57 -6.60 2.58
C VAL A 20 5.20 -7.11 2.15
N LEU A 21 4.75 -6.79 0.94
CA LEU A 21 3.49 -7.32 0.38
C LEU A 21 3.55 -7.35 -1.14
N ALA A 22 3.00 -8.40 -1.74
CA ALA A 22 2.74 -8.48 -3.17
C ALA A 22 1.30 -8.94 -3.41
N GLU A 23 0.56 -8.23 -4.25
CA GLU A 23 -0.78 -8.61 -4.73
C GLU A 23 -0.74 -8.68 -6.25
N ASP A 24 -0.99 -9.88 -6.78
CA ASP A 24 -0.83 -10.18 -8.20
C ASP A 24 -2.09 -9.98 -9.02
N ARG A 25 -3.25 -9.78 -8.40
CA ARG A 25 -4.57 -9.65 -9.04
C ARG A 25 -5.33 -8.46 -8.48
N LEU A 26 -4.68 -7.31 -8.48
CA LEU A 26 -5.26 -6.05 -8.01
C LEU A 26 -6.56 -5.70 -8.75
N GLY A 27 -6.66 -6.10 -10.03
CA GLY A 27 -7.84 -5.91 -10.87
C GLY A 27 -8.95 -6.95 -10.70
N HIS A 28 -8.83 -7.91 -9.77
CA HIS A 28 -9.90 -8.90 -9.52
C HIS A 28 -11.23 -8.21 -9.19
N TYR A 29 -11.14 -7.14 -8.41
CA TYR A 29 -12.21 -6.16 -8.22
C TYR A 29 -11.79 -4.84 -8.88
N PRO A 30 -12.50 -4.36 -9.93
CA PRO A 30 -12.08 -3.18 -10.69
C PRO A 30 -11.89 -1.91 -9.86
N GLU A 31 -12.63 -1.77 -8.76
CA GLU A 31 -12.61 -0.61 -7.87
C GLU A 31 -11.24 -0.42 -7.21
N PHE A 32 -10.54 -1.51 -6.89
CA PHE A 32 -9.21 -1.48 -6.28
C PHE A 32 -8.18 -0.95 -7.26
N ARG A 33 -8.18 -1.45 -8.50
CA ARG A 33 -7.34 -0.90 -9.57
C ARG A 33 -7.62 0.58 -9.80
N GLN A 34 -8.90 0.96 -9.91
CA GLN A 34 -9.30 2.36 -10.12
C GLN A 34 -8.86 3.29 -8.98
N PHE A 35 -8.90 2.81 -7.73
CA PHE A 35 -8.41 3.58 -6.59
C PHE A 35 -6.95 3.98 -6.79
N PHE A 36 -6.06 3.02 -7.09
CA PHE A 36 -4.64 3.32 -7.32
C PHE A 36 -4.39 4.17 -8.57
N MET A 37 -5.11 3.89 -9.66
CA MET A 37 -5.03 4.69 -10.89
C MET A 37 -5.32 6.17 -10.62
N ARG A 38 -6.41 6.46 -9.89
CA ARG A 38 -6.79 7.83 -9.51
C ARG A 38 -5.80 8.42 -8.52
N ARG A 39 -5.44 7.68 -7.48
CA ARG A 39 -4.65 8.20 -6.36
C ARG A 39 -3.23 8.60 -6.77
N PHE A 40 -2.65 7.87 -7.73
CA PHE A 40 -1.30 8.09 -8.23
C PHE A 40 -1.26 8.64 -9.66
N SER A 41 -2.41 9.03 -10.22
CA SER A 41 -2.53 9.60 -11.57
C SER A 41 -1.85 8.74 -12.65
N LEU A 42 -2.02 7.42 -12.57
CA LEU A 42 -1.28 6.46 -13.40
C LEU A 42 -1.65 6.53 -14.88
N GLU A 43 -2.80 7.12 -15.23
CA GLU A 43 -3.20 7.32 -16.63
C GLU A 43 -2.45 8.49 -17.29
N THR A 44 -2.14 9.54 -16.53
CA THR A 44 -1.51 10.76 -17.06
C THR A 44 0.00 10.74 -16.88
N ASP A 45 0.45 10.39 -15.68
CA ASP A 45 1.86 10.45 -15.30
C ASP A 45 2.53 9.07 -15.48
N GLY A 46 1.75 8.00 -15.65
CA GLY A 46 2.27 6.65 -15.81
C GLY A 46 3.19 6.25 -14.65
N LEU A 47 4.29 5.59 -14.99
CA LEU A 47 5.34 5.20 -14.05
C LEU A 47 6.41 6.29 -13.85
N SER A 48 6.22 7.49 -14.41
CA SER A 48 7.20 8.59 -14.25
C SER A 48 7.23 9.15 -12.82
N LYS A 49 6.13 8.97 -12.07
CA LYS A 49 6.02 9.29 -10.64
C LYS A 49 5.71 8.00 -9.87
N PRO A 50 6.70 7.41 -9.17
CA PRO A 50 6.46 6.22 -8.37
C PRO A 50 5.55 6.56 -7.19
N GLY A 51 4.69 5.62 -6.79
CA GLY A 51 3.83 5.81 -5.63
C GLY A 51 4.64 5.70 -4.34
N TYR A 52 4.62 6.73 -3.50
CA TYR A 52 5.19 6.68 -2.16
C TYR A 52 4.16 7.10 -1.14
N VAL A 53 4.21 6.44 0.01
CA VAL A 53 3.34 6.74 1.14
C VAL A 53 4.15 6.74 2.43
N ARG A 54 3.82 7.66 3.34
CA ARG A 54 4.27 7.63 4.73
C ARG A 54 3.16 7.02 5.58
N ALA A 55 3.51 6.04 6.39
CA ALA A 55 2.58 5.35 7.28
C ALA A 55 2.63 5.91 8.71
N PRO A 56 1.70 5.51 9.61
CA PRO A 56 1.63 6.02 10.99
C PRO A 56 2.91 5.82 11.80
N SER A 57 3.66 4.74 11.57
CA SER A 57 4.97 4.52 12.22
C SER A 57 6.03 5.57 11.82
N GLY A 58 5.77 6.35 10.77
CA GLY A 58 6.74 7.24 10.11
C GLY A 58 7.52 6.57 8.99
N MET A 59 7.42 5.24 8.84
CA MET A 59 8.07 4.51 7.76
C MET A 59 7.51 4.92 6.39
N ILE A 60 8.38 4.92 5.39
CA ILE A 60 8.01 5.20 4.01
C ILE A 60 7.93 3.88 3.25
N TYR A 61 6.85 3.73 2.48
CA TYR A 61 6.65 2.60 1.59
C TYR A 61 6.65 3.07 0.14
N ALA A 62 7.31 2.30 -0.73
CA ALA A 62 7.23 2.43 -2.17
C ALA A 62 6.19 1.45 -2.71
N LEU A 63 5.22 1.96 -3.44
CA LEU A 63 4.19 1.20 -4.15
C LEU A 63 4.64 1.06 -5.61
N VAL A 64 5.02 -0.16 -5.99
CA VAL A 64 5.48 -0.51 -7.33
C VAL A 64 4.33 -1.18 -8.07
N PHE A 65 3.84 -0.52 -9.12
CA PHE A 65 2.72 -0.98 -9.92
C PHE A 65 3.20 -1.92 -11.03
N VAL A 66 2.64 -3.12 -11.09
CA VAL A 66 3.03 -4.18 -12.02
C VAL A 66 2.07 -4.22 -13.20
N GLY A 67 2.63 -4.23 -14.41
CA GLY A 67 1.88 -4.46 -15.65
C GLY A 67 2.23 -5.83 -16.24
N ARG A 68 1.22 -6.55 -16.73
CA ARG A 68 1.38 -7.83 -17.44
C ARG A 68 0.79 -7.73 -18.83
N SER A 69 1.39 -8.44 -19.78
CA SER A 69 0.90 -8.43 -21.16
C SER A 69 -0.50 -9.03 -21.22
N GLY A 70 -1.43 -8.34 -21.89
CA GLY A 70 -2.82 -8.78 -22.04
C GLY A 70 -3.75 -8.33 -20.91
N GLU A 71 -3.22 -7.79 -19.81
CA GLU A 71 -4.03 -7.35 -18.67
C GLU A 71 -4.08 -5.81 -18.56
N PRO A 72 -5.19 -5.21 -18.08
CA PRO A 72 -5.24 -3.78 -17.85
C PRO A 72 -4.33 -3.34 -16.69
N PHE A 73 -3.53 -2.31 -16.92
CA PHE A 73 -2.60 -1.77 -15.92
C PHE A 73 -3.31 -0.89 -14.86
N PRO A 74 -2.88 -0.94 -13.57
CA PRO A 74 -2.00 -1.96 -12.98
C PRO A 74 -2.74 -3.27 -12.75
N ASP A 75 -2.04 -4.38 -13.04
CA ASP A 75 -2.53 -5.74 -12.81
C ASP A 75 -2.16 -6.23 -11.40
N GLY A 76 -1.01 -5.79 -10.89
CA GLY A 76 -0.55 -6.08 -9.54
C GLY A 76 0.13 -4.89 -8.87
N ILE A 77 0.45 -5.06 -7.59
CA ILE A 77 1.18 -4.09 -6.78
C ILE A 77 2.15 -4.82 -5.85
N GLU A 78 3.38 -4.31 -5.77
CA GLU A 78 4.36 -4.68 -4.78
C GLU A 78 4.60 -3.50 -3.83
N ILE A 79 4.60 -3.77 -2.52
CA ILE A 79 4.83 -2.76 -1.49
C ILE A 79 6.18 -3.04 -0.84
N TYR A 80 7.06 -2.05 -0.88
CA TYR A 80 8.39 -2.12 -0.30
C TYR A 80 8.55 -1.12 0.85
N ALA A 81 8.94 -1.59 2.03
CA ALA A 81 9.43 -0.74 3.10
C ALA A 81 10.79 -0.12 2.73
N LEU A 82 10.96 1.18 2.99
CA LEU A 82 12.22 1.91 2.78
C LEU A 82 12.96 2.09 4.12
N ALA A 83 13.64 1.03 4.55
CA ALA A 83 14.48 1.05 5.75
C ALA A 83 15.80 1.81 5.52
N ASP A 84 16.35 2.39 6.59
CA ASP A 84 17.71 2.90 6.59
C ASP A 84 18.71 1.74 6.55
N ALA A 85 19.54 1.71 5.50
CA ALA A 85 20.65 0.79 5.26
C ALA A 85 20.49 -0.62 5.88
N LEU A 86 21.17 -0.86 7.00
CA LEU A 86 21.24 -2.15 7.70
C LEU A 86 20.30 -2.23 8.90
N GLU A 87 19.48 -1.21 9.15
CA GLU A 87 18.52 -1.24 10.25
C GLU A 87 17.51 -2.37 10.03
N PRO A 88 17.26 -3.20 11.05
CA PRO A 88 16.23 -4.23 10.97
C PRO A 88 14.86 -3.57 10.86
N LEU A 89 13.96 -4.21 10.12
CA LEU A 89 12.56 -3.80 10.13
C LEU A 89 11.90 -4.32 11.40
N SER A 90 11.11 -3.47 12.03
CA SER A 90 10.18 -3.86 13.08
C SER A 90 8.99 -4.56 12.41
N GLU A 91 8.83 -5.86 12.68
CA GLU A 91 7.70 -6.65 12.14
C GLU A 91 6.36 -6.08 12.62
N GLU A 92 6.29 -5.65 13.88
CA GLU A 92 5.09 -5.05 14.48
C GLU A 92 4.68 -3.74 13.79
N ASP A 93 5.66 -2.88 13.49
CA ASP A 93 5.40 -1.62 12.78
C ASP A 93 4.97 -1.89 11.34
N VAL A 94 5.62 -2.83 10.65
CA VAL A 94 5.26 -3.22 9.27
C VAL A 94 3.83 -3.76 9.22
N ASP A 95 3.47 -4.65 10.13
CA ASP A 95 2.11 -5.22 10.18
C ASP A 95 1.06 -4.14 10.46
N THR A 96 1.34 -3.25 11.42
CA THR A 96 0.45 -2.13 11.77
C THR A 96 0.26 -1.17 10.59
N ASP A 97 1.35 -0.82 9.90
CA ASP A 97 1.32 0.07 8.74
C ASP A 97 0.65 -0.56 7.52
N LEU A 98 0.90 -1.85 7.26
CA LEU A 98 0.22 -2.58 6.18
C LEU A 98 -1.28 -2.62 6.44
N TRP A 99 -1.72 -2.81 7.69
CA TRP A 99 -3.13 -2.70 8.02
C TRP A 99 -3.68 -1.28 7.82
N ALA A 100 -2.92 -0.26 8.20
CA ALA A 100 -3.29 1.13 7.94
C ALA A 100 -3.42 1.43 6.43
N LEU A 101 -2.56 0.84 5.60
CA LEU A 101 -2.63 0.90 4.13
C LEU A 101 -3.88 0.21 3.59
N LEU A 102 -4.22 -0.98 4.09
CA LEU A 102 -5.46 -1.67 3.71
C LEU A 102 -6.70 -0.85 4.09
N ARG A 103 -6.75 -0.31 5.33
CA ARG A 103 -7.85 0.57 5.76
C ARG A 103 -7.95 1.82 4.88
N TRP A 104 -6.81 2.41 4.51
CA TRP A 104 -6.76 3.59 3.66
C TRP A 104 -7.29 3.33 2.25
N MET A 105 -6.93 2.18 1.69
CA MET A 105 -7.44 1.72 0.42
C MET A 105 -8.94 1.45 0.48
N VAL A 106 -9.41 0.71 1.49
CA VAL A 106 -10.84 0.39 1.66
C VAL A 106 -11.68 1.65 1.85
N ASP A 107 -11.25 2.57 2.72
CA ASP A 107 -11.91 3.86 2.94
C ASP A 107 -11.98 4.69 1.64
N GLY A 108 -10.89 4.69 0.85
CA GLY A 108 -10.83 5.41 -0.42
C GLY A 108 -11.62 4.77 -1.57
N ILE A 109 -11.88 3.47 -1.51
CA ILE A 109 -12.77 2.75 -2.43
C ILE A 109 -14.23 3.01 -2.06
N GLY A 110 -14.58 2.80 -0.78
CA GLY A 110 -15.91 2.97 -0.23
C GLY A 110 -16.96 2.02 -0.81
N GLY A 111 -18.24 2.42 -0.70
CA GLY A 111 -19.38 1.62 -1.19
C GLY A 111 -19.65 0.40 -0.31
N GLU A 112 -19.57 -0.79 -0.91
CA GLU A 112 -19.71 -2.06 -0.18
C GLU A 112 -18.46 -2.42 0.64
N TRP A 113 -17.32 -1.79 0.34
CA TRP A 113 -16.07 -1.99 1.06
C TRP A 113 -16.00 -1.04 2.25
N ARG A 114 -16.19 -1.58 3.45
CA ARG A 114 -16.21 -0.80 4.69
C ARG A 114 -15.02 -1.15 5.56
N VAL A 115 -14.43 -0.12 6.18
CA VAL A 115 -13.32 -0.28 7.12
C VAL A 115 -13.75 -1.14 8.32
N GLU A 116 -15.01 -1.03 8.73
CA GLU A 116 -15.57 -1.82 9.83
C GLU A 116 -15.57 -3.33 9.52
N ASP A 117 -15.87 -3.71 8.28
CA ASP A 117 -15.89 -5.11 7.83
C ASP A 117 -14.45 -5.66 7.73
N LEU A 118 -13.51 -4.83 7.27
CA LEU A 118 -12.08 -5.15 7.29
C LEU A 118 -11.59 -5.35 8.74
N ASP A 119 -11.88 -4.42 9.64
CA ASP A 119 -11.48 -4.49 11.05
C ASP A 119 -12.12 -5.70 11.76
N ALA A 120 -13.37 -6.03 11.44
CA ALA A 120 -14.03 -7.24 11.94
C ALA A 120 -13.30 -8.51 11.46
N THR A 121 -12.91 -8.54 10.19
CA THR A 121 -12.10 -9.62 9.62
C THR A 121 -10.74 -9.73 10.33
N GLY A 122 -10.05 -8.61 10.55
CA GLY A 122 -8.77 -8.59 11.27
C GLY A 122 -8.87 -9.12 12.71
N ARG A 123 -9.95 -8.80 13.42
CA ARG A 123 -10.22 -9.36 14.76
C ARG A 123 -10.46 -10.88 14.73
N LEU A 124 -11.13 -11.40 13.70
CA LEU A 124 -11.30 -12.86 13.54
C LEU A 124 -9.96 -13.57 13.35
N TYR A 125 -9.01 -12.94 12.67
CA TYR A 125 -7.64 -13.44 12.50
C TYR A 125 -6.69 -13.09 13.66
N GLN A 126 -7.21 -12.52 14.75
CA GLN A 126 -6.44 -12.18 15.96
C GLN A 126 -5.22 -11.28 15.69
N LEU A 127 -5.38 -10.28 14.81
CA LEU A 127 -4.31 -9.32 14.55
C LEU A 127 -4.02 -8.47 15.81
N PRO A 128 -2.77 -8.44 16.30
CA PRO A 128 -2.44 -7.95 17.64
C PRO A 128 -2.65 -6.43 17.85
N PHE A 129 -2.71 -5.65 16.79
CA PHE A 129 -2.94 -4.19 16.85
C PHE A 129 -4.44 -3.82 16.75
N LEU A 130 -5.35 -4.82 16.68
CA LEU A 130 -6.81 -4.63 16.67
C LEU A 130 -7.52 -5.19 17.90
N SER A 131 -6.79 -5.79 18.83
CA SER A 131 -7.29 -6.38 20.08
C SER A 131 -7.61 -5.35 21.15
#